data_AF-A0A8T7A3E3-F1
#
_entry.id   AF-A0A8T7A3E3-F1
#
_cell.length_a   1.000
_cell.length_b   1.000
_cell.length_c   1.000
_cell.angle_alpha   90.00
_cell.angle_beta   90.00
_cell.angle_gamma   90.00
#
_symmetry.space_group_name_H-M   'P 1'
#
loop_
_entity.id
_entity.type
_entity.pdbx_description
1 polymer ?
#
loop_
_entity_poly.entity_id
_entity_poly.type
_entity_poly.pdbx_seq_one_letter_code
_entity_poly.pdbx_strand_id
1 'polypeptide(L)' 'MKSLIVAILGLLSILYIINPTAGIFELIPDNLPFVGNLDELAASTLLLSCLSYFGIDLFNIFKKDKSNTVIDNEEITKQ' A
#
# COMPACT_ATOMS: atom_id res chain seq x y z
N MET A 1 8.25 -1.66 -22.31
CA MET A 1 9.19 -0.66 -21.74
C MET A 1 8.65 -0.04 -20.46
N LYS A 2 7.44 0.55 -20.47
CA LYS A 2 6.85 1.23 -19.30
C LYS A 2 6.70 0.31 -18.08
N SER A 3 6.28 -0.93 -18.27
CA SER A 3 6.14 -1.93 -17.18
C SER A 3 7.45 -2.29 -16.48
N LEU A 4 8.56 -2.39 -17.22
CA LEU A 4 9.89 -2.65 -16.65
C LEU A 4 10.34 -1.50 -15.75
N ILE A 5 10.11 -0.26 -16.18
CA ILE A 5 10.44 0.94 -15.39
C ILE A 5 9.64 0.94 -14.09
N VAL A 6 8.34 0.66 -14.14
CA VAL A 6 7.49 0.59 -12.95
C VAL A 6 7.92 -0.54 -12.00
N ALA A 7 8.32 -1.69 -12.53
CA ALA A 7 8.84 -2.79 -11.72
C ALA A 7 10.15 -2.41 -11.00
N ILE A 8 11.07 -1.75 -11.70
CA ILE A 8 12.33 -1.27 -11.12
C ILE A 8 12.06 -0.21 -10.05
N LEU A 9 11.15 0.73 -10.31
CA LEU A 9 10.74 1.74 -9.32
C LEU A 9 10.13 1.11 -8.07
N GLY A 10 9.24 0.13 -8.22
CA GLY A 10 8.69 -0.61 -7.08
C GLY A 10 9.77 -1.32 -6.26
N LEU A 11 10.75 -1.95 -6.92
CA LEU A 11 11.86 -2.60 -6.23
C LEU A 11 12.74 -1.60 -5.48
N LEU A 12 13.01 -0.44 -6.06
CA LEU A 12 13.74 0.65 -5.40
C LEU A 12 12.98 1.19 -4.20
N SER A 13 11.66 1.36 -4.30
CA SER A 13 10.82 1.77 -3.17
C SER A 13 10.88 0.77 -2.01
N ILE A 14 10.86 -0.54 -2.30
CA ILE A 14 11.03 -1.58 -1.26
C ILE A 14 12.39 -1.46 -0.59
N LEU A 15 13.45 -1.32 -1.39
CA LEU A 15 14.81 -1.18 -0.87
C LEU A 15 14.96 0.06 0.01
N TYR A 16 14.28 1.15 -0.34
CA TYR A 16 14.24 2.40 0.43
C TYR A 16 13.54 2.22 1.77
N ILE A 17 12.33 1.63 1.77
CA ILE A 17 11.53 1.41 3.00
C ILE A 17 12.23 0.46 3.97
N ILE A 18 12.94 -0.55 3.47
CA ILE A 18 13.74 -1.46 4.32
C ILE A 18 14.86 -0.70 5.05
N ASN A 19 15.27 0.46 4.52
CA ASN A 19 16.29 1.35 5.09
C ASN A 19 17.50 0.54 5.64
N PRO A 20 18.18 -0.26 4.79
CA PRO A 20 19.28 -1.13 5.24
C PRO A 20 20.48 -0.33 5.76
N THR A 21 20.55 0.96 5.41
CA THR A 21 21.55 1.92 5.85
C THR A 21 21.26 2.53 7.22
N ALA A 22 20.11 2.23 7.85
CA ALA A 22 19.72 2.66 9.20
C ALA A 22 19.93 4.16 9.49
N GLY A 23 19.62 5.02 8.50
CA GLY A 23 19.79 6.49 8.63
C GLY A 23 21.24 6.99 8.60
N ILE A 24 22.23 6.14 8.28
CA ILE A 24 23.65 6.53 8.23
C ILE A 24 23.97 7.41 7.00
N PHE A 25 23.13 7.35 5.96
CA PHE A 25 23.22 8.16 4.74
C PHE A 25 21.91 8.94 4.51
N GLU A 26 21.56 9.83 5.42
CA GLU A 26 20.44 10.77 5.23
C GLU A 26 20.91 12.00 4.43
N LEU A 27 20.34 12.20 3.23
CA LEU A 27 20.62 13.38 2.39
C LEU A 27 19.91 14.64 2.96
N ILE A 28 18.84 14.45 3.72
CA ILE A 28 18.05 15.48 4.39
C ILE A 28 17.88 15.02 5.84
N PRO A 29 18.13 15.88 6.85
CA PRO A 29 17.87 15.54 8.24
C PRO A 29 16.34 15.52 8.49
N ASP A 30 15.69 14.39 8.22
CA ASP A 30 14.24 14.19 8.36
C ASP A 30 13.84 13.61 9.73
N ASN A 31 14.72 13.72 10.73
CA ASN A 31 14.54 13.18 12.08
C ASN A 31 13.83 14.15 13.05
N LEU A 32 12.93 15.00 12.55
CA LEU A 32 12.20 15.96 13.40
C LEU A 32 11.21 15.23 14.32
N PRO A 33 11.15 15.60 15.62
CA PRO A 33 10.11 15.08 16.49
C PRO A 33 8.75 15.55 15.96
N PHE A 34 7.79 14.62 15.84
CA PHE A 34 6.41 14.72 15.31
C PHE A 34 6.18 14.29 13.84
N VAL A 35 7.06 14.64 12.91
CA VAL A 35 6.98 14.16 11.51
C VAL A 35 8.41 13.91 11.08
N GLY A 36 8.82 12.65 11.13
CA GLY A 36 10.05 12.22 10.48
C GLY A 36 9.76 11.15 9.44
N ASN A 37 10.72 10.94 8.53
CA ASN A 37 10.68 9.90 7.50
C ASN A 37 9.55 10.09 6.47
N LEU A 38 9.35 11.33 6.02
CA LEU A 38 8.38 11.71 4.99
C LEU A 38 8.76 11.09 3.63
N ASP A 39 10.05 10.92 3.40
CA ASP A 39 10.61 10.17 2.29
C ASP A 39 10.24 8.68 2.35
N GLU A 40 10.19 8.03 3.51
CA GLU A 40 9.65 6.67 3.62
C GLU A 40 8.14 6.61 3.33
N LEU A 41 7.38 7.64 3.70
CA LEU A 41 5.96 7.76 3.30
C LEU A 41 5.84 7.91 1.77
N ALA A 42 6.69 8.75 1.16
CA ALA A 42 6.75 8.91 -0.28
C ALA A 42 7.14 7.59 -0.97
N ALA A 43 8.13 6.86 -0.45
CA ALA A 43 8.51 5.55 -0.96
C ALA A 43 7.37 4.52 -0.84
N SER A 44 6.63 4.54 0.28
CA SER A 44 5.48 3.66 0.50
C SER A 44 4.33 3.95 -0.46
N THR A 45 4.00 5.22 -0.68
CA THR A 45 2.96 5.62 -1.63
C THR A 45 3.36 5.35 -3.08
N LEU A 46 4.65 5.50 -3.42
CA LEU A 46 5.20 5.13 -4.72
C LEU A 46 5.13 3.62 -4.95
N LEU A 47 5.50 2.81 -3.96
CA LEU A 47 5.37 1.35 -4.02
C LEU A 47 3.92 0.93 -4.26
N LEU A 48 2.98 1.53 -3.53
CA LEU A 48 1.55 1.24 -3.66
C LEU A 48 1.03 1.60 -5.05
N SER A 49 1.48 2.74 -5.60
CA SER A 49 1.15 3.16 -6.97
C SER A 49 1.73 2.19 -8.01
N CYS A 50 2.94 1.67 -7.78
CA CYS A 50 3.56 0.67 -8.64
C CYS A 50 2.80 -0.67 -8.59
N LEU A 51 2.33 -1.09 -7.41
CA LEU A 51 1.54 -2.32 -7.27
C LEU A 51 0.16 -2.19 -7.94
N SER A 52 -0.51 -1.04 -7.78
CA SER A 52 -1.77 -0.75 -8.46
C SER A 52 -1.62 -0.71 -9.99
N TYR A 53 -0.47 -0.27 -10.51
CA TYR A 53 -0.16 -0.37 -11.94
C TYR A 53 -0.18 -1.81 -12.47
N PHE A 54 0.15 -2.81 -11.62
CA PHE A 54 0.05 -4.23 -11.96
C PHE A 54 -1.32 -4.85 -11.63
N GLY A 55 -2.29 -4.04 -11.20
CA GLY A 55 -3.62 -4.49 -10.82
C GLY A 55 -3.70 -5.11 -9.42
N ILE A 56 -2.67 -4.92 -8.60
CA ILE A 56 -2.64 -5.41 -7.21
C ILE A 56 -3.05 -4.25 -6.30
N ASP A 57 -4.34 -4.16 -6.03
CA ASP A 57 -4.88 -3.21 -5.06
C ASP A 57 -4.96 -3.87 -3.69
N LEU A 58 -4.04 -3.55 -2.79
CA LEU A 58 -4.03 -4.13 -1.43
C LEU A 58 -5.32 -3.81 -0.67
N PHE A 59 -5.98 -2.69 -0.98
CA PHE A 59 -7.26 -2.31 -0.37
C PHE A 59 -8.41 -3.24 -0.74
N ASN A 60 -8.36 -3.89 -1.91
CA ASN A 60 -9.41 -4.81 -2.32
C ASN A 60 -9.44 -6.09 -1.46
N ILE A 61 -8.33 -6.47 -0.81
CA ILE A 61 -8.27 -7.62 0.11
C ILE A 61 -9.16 -7.38 1.36
N PHE A 62 -9.34 -6.13 1.77
CA PHE A 62 -10.18 -5.78 2.93
C PHE A 62 -11.66 -5.62 2.60
N LYS A 63 -12.06 -5.76 1.33
CA LYS A 63 -13.44 -5.64 0.91
C LYS A 63 -14.22 -6.89 1.33
N LYS A 64 -14.79 -6.87 2.53
CA LYS A 64 -15.75 -7.88 3.02
C LYS A 64 -16.97 -7.89 2.10
N ASP A 65 -17.21 -9.02 1.42
CA ASP A 65 -18.42 -9.24 0.65
C ASP A 65 -19.64 -9.21 1.58
N LYS A 66 -20.51 -8.20 1.39
CA LYS A 66 -21.81 -8.09 2.06
C LYS A 66 -22.88 -8.91 1.32
N SER A 67 -22.66 -10.19 1.08
CA SER A 67 -23.58 -10.99 0.26
C SER A 67 -24.59 -11.86 1.02
N ASN A 68 -24.52 -12.01 2.35
CA ASN A 68 -25.31 -13.05 3.04
C ASN A 68 -26.36 -12.60 4.07
N THR A 69 -26.67 -11.31 4.21
CA THR A 69 -27.65 -10.85 5.24
C THR A 69 -29.09 -10.65 4.75
N VAL A 70 -29.37 -10.86 3.46
CA VAL A 70 -30.71 -10.57 2.89
C VAL A 70 -31.61 -11.82 2.81
N ILE A 71 -31.03 -13.02 2.74
CA ILE A 71 -31.82 -14.25 2.49
C ILE A 71 -32.60 -14.69 3.75
N ASP A 72 -32.09 -14.41 4.95
CA ASP A 72 -32.71 -14.89 6.19
C ASP A 72 -34.02 -14.15 6.56
N ASN A 73 -34.28 -12.96 5.99
CA ASN A 73 -35.44 -12.14 6.38
C ASN A 73 -36.70 -12.42 5.54
N GLU A 74 -36.56 -12.91 4.30
CA GLU A 74 -37.73 -13.20 3.47
C GLU A 74 -38.42 -14.52 3.84
N GLU A 75 -37.69 -15.47 4.44
CA GLU A 75 -38.24 -16.76 4.87
C GLU A 75 -39.06 -16.63 6.18
N ILE A 76 -38.71 -15.68 7.05
CA ILE A 76 -39.42 -15.41 8.31
C ILE A 76 -40.76 -14.71 8.07
N THR A 77 -40.91 -13.96 6.97
CA THR A 77 -42.13 -13.18 6.71
C THR A 77 -43.22 -13.99 5.98
N LYS A 78 -42.92 -15.24 5.60
CA LYS A 78 -43.84 -16.13 4.86
C LYS A 78 -44.36 -17.32 5.68
N GLN A 79 -44.01 -17.44 6.97
CA GLN A 79 -44.57 -18.45 7.89
C GLN A 79 -45.66 -17.87 8.78
#